data_AF-A0AAD7CMZ3-F1
#
_entry.id   AF-A0AAD7CMZ3-F1
#
_cell.length_a   1.000
_cell.length_b   1.000
_cell.length_c   1.000
_cell.angle_alpha   90.00
_cell.angle_beta   90.00
_cell.angle_gamma   90.00
#
_symmetry.space_group_name_H-M   'P 1'
#
loop_
_entity.id
_entity.type
_entity.pdbx_description
1 polymer ?
#
loop_
_entity_poly.entity_id
_entity_poly.type
_entity_poly.pdbx_seq_one_letter_code
_entity_poly.pdbx_strand_id
1 'polypeptide(L)'
;MTSYKDTYIKAAELSKVKAGKLYDEVTNVYLKKFEYHTAWDKDLASDQDVASDVDDEEDVNKLSTEEAEARSTYHDIVRGKIGVWLRGVERETEAFKAEVAGALAAEHKAALEKEPASRDHGAQPVTKEVWNGEMEASGRGTRALAAEHKVALEAYRRLYPRGAQHPEEYQVALDNAVYYLQPFVTAVQEQFEMNVALLLCGPVPDHGGTIEMHSTHAGMSKGLVLRIWADFDRAGFKAARRSFQEFS
;
A
#
# COMPACT_ATOMS: atom_id res chain seq x y z
N MET A 1 13.22 -4.50 -1.17
CA MET A 1 12.78 -5.57 -0.27
C MET A 1 11.28 -5.76 -0.42
N THR A 2 10.79 -6.97 -0.64
CA THR A 2 9.36 -7.28 -0.62
C THR A 2 8.91 -7.23 0.84
N SER A 3 7.88 -6.44 1.18
CA SER A 3 7.33 -6.41 2.54
C SER A 3 6.93 -7.82 2.96
N TYR A 4 7.14 -8.20 4.23
CA TYR A 4 6.67 -9.49 4.76
C TYR A 4 5.18 -9.72 4.46
N LYS A 5 4.39 -8.64 4.42
CA LYS A 5 2.98 -8.63 4.05
C LYS A 5 2.73 -8.92 2.56
N ASP A 6 3.60 -8.49 1.66
CA ASP A 6 3.46 -8.72 0.21
C ASP A 6 3.90 -10.12 -0.19
N THR A 7 4.94 -10.65 0.46
CA THR A 7 5.33 -12.06 0.35
C THR A 7 4.20 -12.97 0.86
N TYR A 8 3.49 -12.52 1.90
CA TYR A 8 2.32 -13.18 2.48
C TYR A 8 1.09 -13.19 1.55
N ILE A 9 0.72 -12.04 0.96
CA ILE A 9 -0.41 -11.96 0.02
C ILE A 9 -0.16 -12.86 -1.20
N LYS A 10 1.06 -12.85 -1.75
CA LYS A 10 1.44 -13.73 -2.86
C LYS A 10 1.38 -15.21 -2.51
N ALA A 11 1.56 -15.57 -1.24
CA ALA A 11 1.58 -16.96 -0.81
C ALA A 11 0.19 -17.51 -0.46
N ALA A 12 -0.74 -16.65 -0.02
CA ALA A 12 -2.17 -16.98 0.08
C ALA A 12 -2.79 -17.32 -1.29
N GLU A 13 -2.24 -16.76 -2.38
CA GLU A 13 -2.65 -17.05 -3.76
C GLU A 13 -2.02 -18.34 -4.34
N LEU A 14 -1.07 -18.97 -3.66
CA LEU A 14 -0.32 -20.11 -4.16
C LEU A 14 -0.90 -21.45 -3.66
N SER A 15 -0.82 -22.51 -4.50
CA SER A 15 -1.39 -23.84 -4.21
C SER A 15 -0.94 -24.43 -2.86
N LYS A 16 -1.71 -25.38 -2.30
CA LYS A 16 -1.43 -26.03 -0.99
C LYS A 16 0.03 -26.49 -0.79
N VAL A 17 0.71 -26.91 -1.87
CA VAL A 17 2.12 -27.33 -1.85
C VAL A 17 3.07 -26.15 -1.60
N LYS A 18 2.75 -24.96 -2.11
CA LYS A 18 3.52 -23.74 -1.95
C LYS A 18 3.27 -23.05 -0.60
N ALA A 19 2.08 -23.22 -0.02
CA ALA A 19 1.80 -22.77 1.34
C ALA A 19 2.69 -23.48 2.38
N GLY A 20 2.97 -24.77 2.19
CA GLY A 20 3.90 -25.53 3.02
C GLY A 20 5.29 -24.86 3.08
N LYS A 21 5.84 -24.52 1.91
CA LYS A 21 7.14 -23.86 1.77
C LYS A 21 7.16 -22.46 2.40
N LEU A 22 6.08 -21.69 2.24
CA LEU A 22 5.96 -20.40 2.92
C LEU A 22 6.05 -20.57 4.44
N TYR A 23 5.29 -21.52 5.01
CA TYR A 23 5.31 -21.73 6.45
C TYR A 23 6.73 -22.06 6.95
N ASP A 24 7.47 -22.88 6.20
CA ASP A 24 8.86 -23.19 6.52
C ASP A 24 9.76 -21.94 6.45
N GLU A 25 9.64 -21.13 5.38
CA GLU A 25 10.41 -19.90 5.23
C GLU A 25 10.13 -18.90 6.36
N VAL A 26 8.87 -18.67 6.69
CA VAL A 26 8.47 -17.73 7.77
C VAL A 26 8.90 -18.25 9.13
N THR A 27 8.74 -19.55 9.39
CA THR A 27 9.21 -20.17 10.64
C THR A 27 10.71 -20.04 10.80
N ASN A 28 11.50 -20.27 9.75
CA ASN A 28 12.95 -20.14 9.80
C ASN A 28 13.38 -18.69 10.07
N VAL A 29 12.74 -17.70 9.43
CA VAL A 29 13.00 -16.28 9.72
C VAL A 29 12.66 -15.94 11.17
N TYR A 30 11.53 -16.44 11.69
CA TYR A 30 11.14 -16.22 13.07
C TYR A 30 12.17 -16.80 14.05
N LEU A 31 12.57 -18.05 13.85
CA LEU A 31 13.52 -18.74 14.73
C LEU A 31 14.89 -18.07 14.72
N LYS A 32 15.30 -17.55 13.57
CA LYS A 32 16.52 -16.77 13.43
C LYS A 32 16.46 -15.44 14.18
N LYS A 33 15.29 -14.77 14.20
CA LYS A 33 15.08 -13.51 14.91
C LYS A 33 15.04 -13.69 16.44
N PHE A 34 14.41 -14.76 16.92
CA PHE A 34 14.05 -14.89 18.33
C PHE A 34 14.81 -15.98 19.09
N GLU A 35 15.80 -16.65 18.48
CA GLU A 35 16.52 -17.80 19.04
C GLU A 35 15.61 -18.98 19.46
N TYR A 36 16.18 -20.19 19.52
CA TYR A 36 15.42 -21.42 19.84
C TYR A 36 14.96 -21.51 21.31
N HIS A 37 15.39 -20.58 22.16
CA HIS A 37 15.17 -20.65 23.62
C HIS A 37 14.28 -19.52 24.17
N THR A 38 13.87 -18.56 23.33
CA THR A 38 13.01 -17.47 23.81
C THR A 38 11.61 -17.99 24.06
N ALA A 39 11.19 -17.93 25.32
CA ALA A 39 9.87 -18.35 25.73
C ALA A 39 8.80 -17.49 25.03
N TRP A 40 7.93 -18.15 24.26
CA TRP A 40 6.89 -17.54 23.42
C TRP A 40 5.80 -16.80 24.20
N ASP A 41 5.71 -17.03 25.50
CA ASP A 41 4.76 -16.43 26.42
C ASP A 41 5.22 -15.08 26.96
N LYS A 42 6.46 -14.68 26.67
CA LYS A 42 6.96 -13.36 27.02
C LYS A 42 6.59 -12.37 25.93
N ASP A 43 5.90 -11.30 26.33
CA ASP A 43 5.70 -10.13 25.47
C ASP A 43 7.07 -9.66 24.98
N LEU A 44 7.32 -9.85 23.69
CA LEU A 44 8.52 -9.38 23.03
C LEU A 44 8.47 -7.84 23.01
N ALA A 45 9.53 -7.19 23.48
CA ALA A 45 9.68 -5.75 23.33
C ALA A 45 9.57 -5.40 21.83
N SER A 46 8.88 -4.28 21.54
CA SER A 46 8.55 -3.81 20.19
C SER A 46 9.65 -4.03 19.16
N ASP A 47 9.24 -4.43 17.95
CA ASP A 47 10.08 -4.80 16.79
C ASP A 47 11.49 -4.21 16.82
N GLN A 48 12.46 -5.06 17.17
CA GLN A 48 13.85 -4.79 16.82
C GLN A 48 14.01 -5.03 15.31
N ASP A 49 14.56 -4.03 14.62
CA ASP A 49 14.96 -4.11 13.23
C ASP A 49 16.02 -5.21 13.10
N VAL A 50 15.68 -6.29 12.41
CA VAL A 50 16.63 -7.35 12.12
C VAL A 50 17.44 -6.91 10.91
N ALA A 51 18.74 -6.73 11.08
CA ALA A 51 19.64 -6.54 9.96
C ALA A 51 19.45 -7.70 8.96
N SER A 52 19.18 -7.38 7.70
CA SER A 52 18.86 -8.35 6.65
C SER A 52 20.02 -9.26 6.24
N ASP A 53 21.21 -9.03 6.80
CA ASP A 53 22.48 -9.52 6.26
C ASP A 53 23.12 -10.61 7.13
N VAL A 54 22.32 -11.30 7.94
CA VAL A 54 22.83 -12.46 8.68
C VAL A 54 22.86 -13.63 7.70
N ASP A 55 23.95 -13.80 6.95
CA ASP A 55 24.17 -14.94 6.04
C ASP A 55 24.91 -16.10 6.76
N ASP A 56 24.63 -16.26 8.05
CA ASP A 56 25.21 -17.32 8.86
C ASP A 56 24.39 -18.61 8.64
N GLU A 57 24.81 -19.43 7.68
CA GLU A 57 24.45 -20.85 7.65
C GLU A 57 25.00 -21.49 8.94
N GLU A 58 24.15 -21.65 9.96
CA GLU A 58 24.53 -22.42 11.14
C GLU A 58 24.94 -23.82 10.70
N ASP A 59 26.17 -24.21 11.04
CA ASP A 59 26.73 -25.53 10.74
C ASP A 59 25.98 -26.58 11.55
N VAL A 60 24.90 -27.12 10.96
CA VAL A 60 23.99 -28.11 11.54
C VAL A 60 24.74 -29.36 12.02
N ASN A 61 25.94 -29.63 11.50
CA ASN A 61 26.75 -30.79 11.88
C ASN A 61 27.38 -30.68 13.27
N LYS A 62 27.32 -29.51 13.93
CA LYS A 62 27.87 -29.30 15.28
C LYS A 62 26.86 -29.53 16.40
N LEU A 63 25.58 -29.78 16.07
CA LEU A 63 24.52 -29.98 17.05
C LEU A 63 24.57 -31.39 17.63
N SER A 64 24.34 -31.50 18.93
CA SER A 64 24.09 -32.81 19.55
C SER A 64 22.75 -33.37 19.06
N THR A 65 22.59 -34.70 19.08
CA THR A 65 21.32 -35.35 18.69
C THR A 65 20.13 -34.83 19.50
N GLU A 66 20.33 -34.65 20.81
CA GLU A 66 19.29 -34.13 21.72
C GLU A 66 18.90 -32.68 21.37
N GLU A 67 19.88 -31.84 21.03
CA GLU A 67 19.62 -30.46 20.60
C GLU A 67 18.91 -30.40 19.24
N ALA A 68 19.28 -31.28 18.30
CA ALA A 68 18.61 -31.38 17.01
C ALA A 68 17.13 -31.78 17.14
N GLU A 69 16.83 -32.76 17.99
CA GLU A 69 15.46 -33.20 18.29
C GLU A 69 14.64 -32.09 18.98
N ALA A 70 15.24 -31.37 19.93
CA ALA A 70 14.60 -30.23 20.59
C ALA A 70 14.30 -29.09 19.61
N ARG A 71 15.25 -28.74 18.73
CA ARG A 71 15.07 -27.72 17.68
C ARG A 71 13.98 -28.12 16.67
N SER A 72 13.94 -29.38 16.26
CA SER A 72 12.89 -29.90 15.36
C SER A 72 11.51 -29.81 16.01
N THR A 73 11.38 -30.24 17.27
CA THR A 73 10.12 -30.18 18.00
C THR A 73 9.64 -28.74 18.16
N TYR A 74 10.54 -27.83 18.51
CA TYR A 74 10.23 -26.42 18.63
C TYR A 74 9.81 -25.81 17.28
N HIS A 75 10.55 -26.10 16.21
CA HIS A 75 10.20 -25.68 14.85
C HIS A 75 8.76 -26.06 14.48
N ASP A 76 8.35 -27.30 14.74
CA ASP A 76 7.00 -27.78 14.42
C ASP A 76 5.91 -27.04 15.22
N ILE A 77 6.19 -26.72 16.49
CA ILE A 77 5.28 -25.91 17.33
C ILE A 77 5.14 -24.49 16.76
N VAL A 78 6.27 -23.84 16.44
CA VAL A 78 6.31 -22.49 15.85
C VAL A 78 5.54 -22.48 14.53
N ARG A 79 5.83 -23.42 13.64
CA ARG A 79 5.17 -23.59 12.35
C ARG A 79 3.67 -23.80 12.50
N GLY A 80 3.25 -24.64 13.43
CA GLY A 80 1.83 -24.90 13.71
C GLY A 80 1.08 -23.64 14.12
N LYS A 81 1.66 -22.84 15.02
CA LYS A 81 1.07 -21.58 15.50
C LYS A 81 1.01 -20.52 14.40
N ILE A 82 2.11 -20.32 13.68
CA ILE A 82 2.16 -19.42 12.53
C ILE A 82 1.09 -19.81 11.52
N GLY A 83 0.94 -21.10 11.22
CA GLY A 83 -0.11 -21.59 10.33
C GLY A 83 -1.54 -21.28 10.81
N VAL A 84 -1.82 -21.41 12.10
CA VAL A 84 -3.15 -21.06 12.67
C VAL A 84 -3.41 -19.56 12.54
N TRP A 85 -2.42 -18.73 12.88
CA TRP A 85 -2.51 -17.28 12.79
C TRP A 85 -2.75 -16.82 11.34
N LEU A 86 -1.96 -17.33 10.39
CA LEU A 86 -2.08 -16.98 8.97
C LEU A 86 -3.46 -17.33 8.40
N ARG A 87 -4.02 -18.50 8.76
CA ARG A 87 -5.41 -18.87 8.39
C ARG A 87 -6.47 -18.02 9.09
N GLY A 88 -6.14 -17.40 10.22
CA GLY A 88 -7.00 -16.41 10.89
C GLY A 88 -7.07 -15.13 10.06
N VAL A 89 -5.90 -14.58 9.72
CA VAL A 89 -5.77 -13.36 8.91
C VAL A 89 -6.39 -13.52 7.52
N GLU A 90 -6.24 -14.68 6.87
CA GLU A 90 -6.92 -14.98 5.59
C GLU A 90 -8.44 -14.90 5.74
N ARG A 91 -9.00 -15.49 6.80
CA ARG A 91 -10.45 -15.47 7.06
C ARG A 91 -10.96 -14.05 7.32
N GLU A 92 -10.20 -13.24 8.07
CA GLU A 92 -10.53 -11.84 8.32
C GLU A 92 -10.48 -11.01 7.03
N THR A 93 -9.48 -11.25 6.18
CA THR A 93 -9.33 -10.55 4.90
C THR A 93 -10.46 -10.89 3.94
N GLU A 94 -10.83 -12.17 3.83
CA GLU A 94 -11.96 -12.59 2.99
C GLU A 94 -13.30 -12.09 3.54
N ALA A 95 -13.48 -12.07 4.86
CA ALA A 95 -14.66 -11.47 5.48
C ALA A 95 -14.77 -9.97 5.16
N PHE A 96 -13.66 -9.23 5.26
CA PHE A 96 -13.60 -7.81 4.92
C PHE A 96 -13.90 -7.56 3.42
N LYS A 97 -13.31 -8.36 2.52
CA LYS A 97 -13.61 -8.27 1.08
C LYS A 97 -15.09 -8.50 0.79
N ALA A 98 -15.70 -9.50 1.44
CA ALA A 98 -17.12 -9.80 1.29
C ALA A 98 -18.01 -8.66 1.80
N GLU A 99 -17.64 -8.02 2.92
CA GLU A 99 -18.35 -6.85 3.46
C GLU A 99 -18.30 -5.66 2.48
N VAL A 100 -17.11 -5.33 1.97
CA VAL A 100 -16.94 -4.24 0.99
C VAL A 100 -17.71 -4.51 -0.30
N ALA A 101 -17.66 -5.74 -0.81
CA ALA A 101 -18.43 -6.13 -2.00
C ALA A 101 -19.94 -6.01 -1.77
N GLY A 102 -20.42 -6.38 -0.57
CA GLY A 102 -21.81 -6.21 -0.17
C GLY A 102 -22.25 -4.74 -0.12
N ALA A 103 -21.40 -3.87 0.43
CA ALA A 103 -21.65 -2.42 0.50
C ALA A 103 -21.74 -1.79 -0.90
N LEU A 104 -20.79 -2.10 -1.78
CA LEU A 104 -20.77 -1.63 -3.17
C LEU A 104 -22.01 -2.11 -3.96
N ALA A 105 -22.39 -3.37 -3.79
CA ALA A 105 -23.59 -3.91 -4.43
C ALA A 105 -24.88 -3.22 -3.95
N ALA A 106 -24.96 -2.90 -2.65
CA ALA A 106 -26.09 -2.17 -2.08
C ALA A 106 -26.16 -0.73 -2.62
N GLU A 107 -25.01 -0.05 -2.73
CA GLU A 107 -24.94 1.30 -3.30
C GLU A 107 -25.35 1.33 -4.77
N HIS A 108 -24.83 0.40 -5.59
CA HIS A 108 -25.20 0.29 -7.00
C HIS A 108 -26.70 0.00 -7.18
N LYS A 109 -27.27 -0.86 -6.34
CA LYS A 109 -28.72 -1.13 -6.34
C LYS A 109 -29.52 0.11 -5.97
N ALA A 110 -29.11 0.86 -4.94
CA ALA A 110 -29.76 2.11 -4.56
C ALA A 110 -29.65 3.20 -5.63
N ALA A 111 -28.56 3.22 -6.41
CA ALA A 111 -28.40 4.12 -7.55
C ALA A 111 -29.36 3.78 -8.70
N LEU A 112 -29.50 2.49 -9.04
CA LEU A 112 -30.45 2.03 -10.06
C LEU A 112 -31.91 2.29 -9.67
N GLU A 113 -32.28 2.10 -8.40
CA GLU A 113 -33.63 2.40 -7.91
C GLU A 113 -33.95 3.91 -7.90
N LYS A 114 -32.92 4.77 -7.92
CA LYS A 114 -33.05 6.22 -8.01
C LYS A 114 -33.05 6.75 -9.44
N GLU A 115 -32.87 5.93 -10.48
CA GLU A 115 -33.04 6.40 -11.85
C GLU A 115 -34.53 6.73 -12.10
N PRO A 116 -34.88 8.02 -12.32
CA PRO A 116 -36.26 8.37 -12.60
C PRO A 116 -36.68 7.80 -13.96
N ALA A 117 -37.77 7.04 -13.96
CA ALA A 117 -38.39 6.53 -15.17
C ALA A 117 -38.69 7.68 -16.14
N SER A 118 -38.10 7.60 -17.33
CA SER A 118 -38.24 8.51 -18.47
C SER A 118 -37.63 9.90 -18.28
N ARG A 119 -36.33 10.03 -18.59
CA ARG A 119 -35.79 11.26 -19.15
C ARG A 119 -36.07 11.25 -20.66
N ASP A 120 -37.23 11.76 -21.04
CA ASP A 120 -37.47 12.20 -22.40
C ASP A 120 -36.42 13.27 -22.73
N HIS A 121 -35.62 13.06 -23.79
CA HIS A 121 -34.44 13.87 -24.14
C HIS A 121 -34.85 15.21 -24.81
N GLY A 122 -35.90 15.84 -24.30
CA GLY A 122 -36.18 17.25 -24.58
C GLY A 122 -35.25 18.09 -23.72
N ALA A 123 -34.20 18.66 -24.31
CA ALA A 123 -33.36 19.66 -23.67
C ALA A 123 -34.23 20.85 -23.25
N GLN A 124 -34.74 20.83 -22.01
CA GLN A 124 -35.41 21.98 -21.44
C GLN A 124 -34.35 23.07 -21.25
N PRO A 125 -34.60 24.30 -21.72
CA PRO A 125 -33.70 25.40 -21.46
C PRO A 125 -33.62 25.60 -19.94
N VAL A 126 -32.50 25.19 -19.34
CA VAL A 126 -32.22 25.46 -17.93
C VAL A 126 -32.23 26.98 -17.79
N THR A 127 -33.27 27.51 -17.15
CA THR A 127 -33.37 28.95 -16.96
C THR A 127 -32.25 29.39 -16.02
N LYS A 128 -31.72 30.59 -16.26
CA LYS A 128 -30.63 31.18 -15.46
C LYS A 128 -30.93 31.18 -13.96
N GLU A 129 -32.22 31.20 -13.59
CA GLU A 129 -32.73 31.15 -12.22
C GLU A 129 -32.52 29.79 -11.55
N VAL A 130 -32.71 28.68 -12.27
CA VAL A 130 -32.46 27.33 -11.75
C VAL A 130 -30.96 27.11 -11.54
N TRP A 131 -30.14 27.51 -12.50
CA TRP A 131 -28.68 27.43 -12.39
C TRP A 131 -28.15 28.28 -11.23
N ASN A 132 -28.67 29.50 -11.05
CA ASN A 132 -28.30 30.37 -9.95
C ASN A 132 -28.77 29.82 -8.59
N GLY A 133 -29.98 29.25 -8.53
CA GLY A 133 -30.50 28.61 -7.31
C GLY A 133 -29.68 27.37 -6.90
N GLU A 134 -29.28 26.53 -7.86
CA GLU A 134 -28.40 25.38 -7.63
C GLU A 134 -26.99 25.82 -7.20
N MET A 135 -26.44 26.87 -7.81
CA MET A 135 -25.15 27.45 -7.41
C MET A 135 -25.19 28.05 -6.00
N GLU A 136 -26.29 28.66 -5.57
CA GLU A 136 -26.44 29.19 -4.21
C GLU A 136 -26.68 28.11 -3.15
N ALA A 137 -27.41 27.04 -3.50
CA ALA A 137 -27.59 25.87 -2.65
C ALA A 137 -26.29 25.05 -2.52
N SER A 138 -25.61 24.79 -3.64
CA SER A 138 -24.28 24.17 -3.69
C SER A 138 -23.21 25.05 -3.02
N GLY A 139 -23.32 26.37 -3.14
CA GLY A 139 -22.47 27.37 -2.50
C GLY A 139 -22.53 27.37 -0.96
N ARG A 140 -23.62 26.87 -0.37
CA ARG A 140 -23.75 26.69 1.09
C ARG A 140 -23.13 25.36 1.54
N GLY A 141 -23.35 24.28 0.80
CA GLY A 141 -22.72 22.98 1.05
C GLY A 141 -21.19 23.05 0.92
N THR A 142 -20.69 23.72 -0.11
CA THR A 142 -19.25 23.93 -0.34
C THR A 142 -18.59 24.81 0.70
N ARG A 143 -19.29 25.81 1.25
CA ARG A 143 -18.76 26.65 2.34
C ARG A 143 -18.68 25.89 3.68
N ALA A 144 -19.70 25.12 4.01
CA ALA A 144 -19.67 24.25 5.19
C ALA A 144 -18.56 23.19 5.06
N LEU A 145 -18.49 22.51 3.91
CA LEU A 145 -17.45 21.54 3.61
C LEU A 145 -16.05 22.15 3.63
N ALA A 146 -15.87 23.37 3.11
CA ALA A 146 -14.58 24.07 3.16
C ALA A 146 -14.19 24.44 4.59
N ALA A 147 -15.14 24.83 5.45
CA ALA A 147 -14.89 25.11 6.85
C ALA A 147 -14.51 23.84 7.62
N GLU A 148 -15.23 22.74 7.41
CA GLU A 148 -14.90 21.43 7.97
C GLU A 148 -13.53 20.94 7.50
N HIS A 149 -13.26 21.03 6.20
CA HIS A 149 -11.97 20.68 5.60
C HIS A 149 -10.83 21.52 6.18
N LYS A 150 -11.05 22.82 6.41
CA LYS A 150 -10.06 23.68 7.05
C LYS A 150 -9.75 23.23 8.48
N VAL A 151 -10.79 22.95 9.29
CA VAL A 151 -10.62 22.45 10.67
C VAL A 151 -9.90 21.10 10.67
N ALA A 152 -10.25 20.20 9.76
CA ALA A 152 -9.60 18.91 9.60
C ALA A 152 -8.11 19.05 9.19
N LEU A 153 -7.79 19.95 8.24
CA LEU A 153 -6.41 20.25 7.86
C LEU A 153 -5.60 20.86 9.00
N GLU A 154 -6.21 21.73 9.82
CA GLU A 154 -5.53 22.30 10.99
C GLU A 154 -5.28 21.23 12.06
N ALA A 155 -6.25 20.35 12.33
CA ALA A 155 -6.07 19.22 13.22
C ALA A 155 -4.98 18.26 12.71
N TYR A 156 -4.99 17.94 11.41
CA TYR A 156 -3.97 17.12 10.77
C TYR A 156 -2.58 17.75 10.89
N ARG A 157 -2.43 19.04 10.58
CA ARG A 157 -1.15 19.76 10.73
C ARG A 157 -0.62 19.81 12.16
N ARG A 158 -1.50 19.74 13.17
CA ARG A 158 -1.10 19.66 14.58
C ARG A 158 -0.59 18.27 14.95
N LEU A 159 -1.23 17.23 14.44
CA LEU A 159 -0.84 15.84 14.69
C LEU A 159 0.42 15.44 13.92
N TYR A 160 0.60 16.02 12.73
CA TYR A 160 1.73 15.77 11.83
C TYR A 160 2.44 17.10 11.58
N PRO A 161 3.32 17.55 12.50
CA PRO A 161 4.08 18.77 12.32
C PRO A 161 4.84 18.73 10.99
N ARG A 162 5.00 19.89 10.35
CA ARG A 162 5.47 20.03 8.96
C ARG A 162 6.75 19.24 8.70
N GLY A 163 6.63 18.24 7.82
CA GLY A 163 7.73 17.58 7.11
C GLY A 163 8.73 16.88 8.01
N ALA A 164 9.59 16.09 7.40
CA ALA A 164 10.82 15.65 8.03
C ALA A 164 11.67 16.87 8.38
N GLN A 165 12.14 16.96 9.63
CA GLN A 165 13.02 18.04 10.09
C GLN A 165 14.48 17.71 9.89
N HIS A 166 14.78 16.41 9.81
CA HIS A 166 16.12 15.88 9.62
C HIS A 166 16.23 15.13 8.27
N PRO A 167 17.40 15.15 7.60
CA PRO A 167 17.61 14.41 6.36
C PRO A 167 17.24 12.92 6.48
N GLU A 168 17.53 12.30 7.62
CA GLU A 168 17.23 10.89 7.89
C GLU A 168 15.72 10.64 7.91
N GLU A 169 14.95 11.53 8.56
CA GLU A 169 13.48 11.47 8.57
C GLU A 169 12.92 11.66 7.17
N TYR A 170 13.56 12.47 6.33
CA TYR A 170 13.11 12.73 4.97
C TYR A 170 13.33 11.51 4.08
N GLN A 171 14.48 10.85 4.23
CA GLN A 171 14.75 9.57 3.55
C GLN A 171 13.73 8.52 3.96
N VAL A 172 13.47 8.35 5.26
CA VAL A 172 12.44 7.44 5.78
C VAL A 172 11.05 7.80 5.23
N ALA A 173 10.72 9.08 5.12
CA ALA A 173 9.45 9.52 4.54
C ALA A 173 9.35 9.20 3.04
N LEU A 174 10.43 9.35 2.27
CA LEU A 174 10.49 8.97 0.85
C LEU A 174 10.39 7.46 0.66
N ASP A 175 11.12 6.68 1.45
CA ASP A 175 11.08 5.22 1.41
C ASP A 175 9.68 4.70 1.74
N ASN A 176 9.04 5.32 2.74
CA ASN A 176 7.68 5.00 3.12
C ASN A 176 6.63 5.50 2.11
N ALA A 177 6.98 6.50 1.29
CA ALA A 177 6.05 7.07 0.31
C ALA A 177 5.52 6.03 -0.66
N VAL A 178 6.36 5.09 -1.06
CA VAL A 178 5.99 4.01 -1.99
C VAL A 178 4.80 3.20 -1.47
N TYR A 179 4.68 2.99 -0.15
CA TYR A 179 3.60 2.18 0.44
C TYR A 179 2.22 2.78 0.29
N TYR A 180 2.09 4.12 0.25
CA TYR A 180 0.79 4.78 0.13
C TYR A 180 0.57 5.43 -1.23
N LEU A 181 1.62 5.79 -1.96
CA LEU A 181 1.50 6.35 -3.30
C LEU A 181 1.06 5.31 -4.33
N GLN A 182 1.57 4.07 -4.24
CA GLN A 182 1.20 3.02 -5.21
C GLN A 182 -0.30 2.67 -5.13
N PRO A 183 -0.89 2.38 -3.95
CA PRO A 183 -2.34 2.18 -3.85
C PRO A 183 -3.15 3.38 -4.35
N PHE A 184 -2.69 4.60 -4.07
CA PHE A 184 -3.35 5.81 -4.53
C PHE A 184 -3.38 5.91 -6.06
N VAL A 185 -2.24 5.79 -6.73
CA VAL A 185 -2.22 5.88 -8.20
C VAL A 185 -2.99 4.74 -8.86
N THR A 186 -2.99 3.54 -8.25
CA THR A 186 -3.79 2.41 -8.71
C THR A 186 -5.29 2.70 -8.60
N ALA A 187 -5.76 3.23 -7.46
CA ALA A 187 -7.16 3.59 -7.29
C ALA A 187 -7.61 4.65 -8.31
N VAL A 188 -6.78 5.66 -8.59
CA VAL A 188 -7.06 6.65 -9.65
C VAL A 188 -7.11 5.98 -11.02
N GLN A 189 -6.18 5.08 -11.32
CA GLN A 189 -6.19 4.35 -12.59
C GLN A 189 -7.43 3.49 -12.76
N GLU A 190 -7.87 2.77 -11.73
CA GLU A 190 -9.06 1.92 -11.77
C GLU A 190 -10.34 2.76 -11.93
N GLN A 191 -10.44 3.87 -11.20
CA GLN A 191 -11.61 4.73 -11.22
C GLN A 191 -11.83 5.42 -12.59
N PHE A 192 -10.74 5.81 -13.26
CA PHE A 192 -10.81 6.58 -14.50
C PHE A 192 -10.42 5.80 -15.75
N GLU A 193 -9.94 4.56 -15.61
CA GLU A 193 -9.38 3.73 -16.69
C GLU A 193 -8.27 4.44 -17.50
N MET A 194 -7.49 5.30 -16.84
CA MET A 194 -6.41 6.09 -17.44
C MET A 194 -5.04 5.65 -16.94
N ASN A 195 -4.01 5.84 -17.76
CA ASN A 195 -2.63 5.69 -17.29
C ASN A 195 -2.28 6.87 -16.37
N VAL A 196 -1.80 6.57 -15.17
CA VAL A 196 -1.47 7.57 -14.14
C VAL A 196 0.03 7.50 -13.86
N ALA A 197 0.68 8.67 -13.85
CA ALA A 197 2.04 8.83 -13.37
C ALA A 197 2.08 9.95 -12.34
N LEU A 198 2.53 9.64 -11.12
CA LEU A 198 2.79 10.62 -10.08
C LEU A 198 4.29 10.87 -10.00
N LEU A 199 4.70 12.13 -10.10
CA LEU A 199 6.10 12.55 -10.07
C LEU A 199 6.36 13.39 -8.81
N LEU A 200 7.35 12.97 -8.02
CA LEU A 200 7.86 13.72 -6.88
C LEU A 200 9.29 14.14 -7.19
N CYS A 201 9.60 15.43 -7.04
CA CYS A 201 10.94 15.97 -7.25
C CYS A 201 11.43 16.65 -5.98
N GLY A 202 12.65 16.33 -5.54
CA GLY A 202 13.22 16.88 -4.32
C GLY A 202 14.63 16.38 -4.04
N PRO A 203 15.29 16.93 -3.01
CA PRO A 203 16.63 16.51 -2.62
C PRO A 203 16.60 15.08 -2.07
N VAL A 204 17.53 14.21 -2.47
CA VAL A 204 17.68 12.86 -1.92
C VAL A 204 18.87 12.84 -0.96
N PRO A 205 18.67 12.66 0.36
CA PRO A 205 19.74 12.63 1.36
C PRO A 205 20.87 11.67 1.02
N ASP A 206 20.55 10.44 0.62
CA ASP A 206 21.54 9.40 0.28
C ASP A 206 22.43 9.77 -0.91
N HIS A 207 21.97 10.70 -1.76
CA HIS A 207 22.72 11.19 -2.92
C HIS A 207 23.32 12.59 -2.64
N GLY A 208 23.63 12.88 -1.38
CA GLY A 208 24.24 14.14 -0.95
C GLY A 208 23.34 15.35 -1.17
N GLY A 209 22.02 15.17 -1.13
CA GLY A 209 21.04 16.23 -1.36
C GLY A 209 20.84 16.59 -2.84
N THR A 210 21.30 15.74 -3.77
CA THR A 210 21.05 15.92 -5.20
C THR A 210 19.54 15.91 -5.48
N ILE A 211 19.06 16.83 -6.32
CA ILE A 211 17.65 16.84 -6.75
C ILE A 211 17.38 15.65 -7.66
N GLU A 212 16.51 14.76 -7.23
CA GLU A 212 16.06 13.63 -8.03
C GLU A 212 14.54 13.61 -8.19
N MET A 213 14.10 12.80 -9.15
CA MET A 213 12.68 12.59 -9.42
C MET A 213 12.32 11.12 -9.14
N HIS A 214 11.44 10.92 -8.18
CA HIS A 214 10.76 9.65 -7.94
C HIS A 214 9.45 9.63 -8.73
N SER A 215 9.17 8.52 -9.40
CA SER A 215 7.93 8.37 -10.16
C SER A 215 7.22 7.07 -9.81
N THR A 216 5.93 7.15 -9.53
CA THR A 216 5.05 6.01 -9.30
C THR A 216 4.05 5.94 -10.45
N HIS A 217 3.84 4.76 -11.02
CA HIS A 217 2.99 4.57 -12.21
C HIS A 217 1.89 3.55 -11.91
N ALA A 218 0.72 3.77 -12.51
CA ALA A 218 -0.36 2.78 -12.57
C ALA A 218 -0.98 2.77 -13.97
N GLY A 219 -1.41 1.59 -14.39
CA GLY A 219 -1.87 1.34 -15.76
C GLY A 219 -0.72 1.08 -16.73
N MET A 220 -1.09 0.60 -17.91
CA MET A 220 -0.16 0.30 -18.99
C MET A 220 -0.76 0.76 -20.33
N SER A 221 0.10 1.19 -21.26
CA SER A 221 -0.33 1.56 -22.61
C SER A 221 -1.14 0.45 -23.30
N LYS A 222 -2.20 0.81 -24.05
CA LYS A 222 -3.11 -0.14 -24.76
C LYS A 222 -2.47 -0.83 -25.99
N GLY A 223 -1.15 -1.02 -25.99
CA GLY A 223 -0.41 -1.64 -27.09
C GLY A 223 -0.20 -3.15 -26.90
N LEU A 224 0.38 -3.80 -27.94
CA LEU A 224 0.80 -5.21 -27.91
C LEU A 224 1.79 -5.52 -26.77
N VAL A 225 2.58 -4.52 -26.37
CA VAL A 225 3.46 -4.61 -25.20
C VAL A 225 3.02 -3.53 -24.23
N LEU A 226 2.48 -3.98 -23.11
CA LEU A 226 2.10 -3.11 -22.01
C LEU A 226 3.37 -2.47 -21.42
N ARG A 227 3.48 -1.15 -21.50
CA ARG A 227 4.62 -0.37 -20.99
C ARG A 227 4.16 0.83 -20.18
N ILE A 228 4.90 1.15 -19.12
CA ILE A 228 4.82 2.43 -18.41
C ILE A 228 5.45 3.54 -19.25
N TRP A 229 5.15 4.81 -18.93
CA TRP A 229 5.61 5.95 -19.73
C TRP A 229 7.14 5.97 -19.91
N ALA A 230 7.89 5.70 -18.84
CA ALA A 230 9.35 5.65 -18.88
C ALA A 230 9.90 4.63 -19.88
N ASP A 231 9.22 3.49 -20.10
CA ASP A 231 9.64 2.47 -21.06
C ASP A 231 9.08 2.66 -22.47
N PHE A 232 7.93 3.33 -22.58
CA PHE A 232 7.32 3.67 -23.85
C PHE A 232 8.06 4.82 -24.54
N ASP A 233 8.36 5.89 -23.79
CA ASP A 233 9.04 7.09 -24.29
C ASP A 233 10.16 7.51 -23.32
N ARG A 234 11.28 6.78 -23.39
CA ARG A 234 12.48 7.05 -22.58
C ARG A 234 13.02 8.48 -22.78
N ALA A 235 12.91 9.01 -24.00
CA ALA A 235 13.44 10.32 -24.33
C ALA A 235 12.58 11.43 -23.70
N GLY A 236 11.26 11.37 -23.87
CA GLY A 236 10.33 12.31 -23.25
C GLY A 236 10.34 12.22 -21.73
N PHE A 237 10.41 11.02 -21.16
CA PHE A 237 10.54 10.85 -19.71
C PHE A 237 11.84 11.45 -19.17
N LYS A 238 12.97 11.27 -19.87
CA LYS A 238 14.25 11.90 -19.49
C LYS A 238 14.20 13.42 -19.60
N ALA A 239 13.53 13.96 -20.63
CA ALA A 239 13.33 15.39 -20.79
C ALA A 239 12.45 15.97 -19.66
N ALA A 240 11.36 15.29 -19.30
CA ALA A 240 10.51 15.66 -18.17
C ALA A 240 11.28 15.63 -16.85
N ARG A 241 12.02 14.55 -16.58
CA ARG A 241 12.88 14.44 -15.39
C ARG A 241 13.83 15.63 -15.28
N ARG A 242 14.53 15.96 -16.37
CA ARG A 242 15.44 17.10 -16.40
C ARG A 242 14.72 18.42 -16.12
N SER A 243 13.55 18.63 -16.73
CA SER A 243 12.76 19.84 -16.50
C SER A 243 12.33 19.99 -15.03
N PHE A 244 11.96 18.90 -14.35
CA PHE A 244 11.60 18.93 -12.93
C PHE A 244 12.82 19.19 -12.03
N GLN A 245 13.95 18.56 -12.35
CA GLN A 245 15.21 18.78 -11.64
C GLN A 245 15.73 20.22 -11.77
N GLU A 246 15.54 20.86 -12.92
CA GLU A 246 15.90 22.26 -13.15
C GLU A 246 14.92 23.26 -12.53
N PHE A 247 13.68 22.84 -12.24
CA PHE A 247 12.64 23.68 -11.61
C PHE A 247 12.75 23.76 -10.09
N SER A 248 13.32 22.73 -9.45
CA SER A 248 13.42 22.61 -7.98
C SER A 248 14.65 23.32 -7.42
#